data_AF-A0A842VXA9-F1
#
_entry.id   AF-A0A842VXA9-F1
#
_cell.length_a   1.000
_cell.length_b   1.000
_cell.length_c   1.000
_cell.angle_alpha   90.00
_cell.angle_beta   90.00
_cell.angle_gamma   90.00
#
_symmetry.space_group_name_H-M   'P 1'
#
loop_
_entity.id
_entity.type
_entity.pdbx_description
1 polymer ?
#
loop_
_entity_poly.entity_id
_entity_poly.type
_entity_poly.pdbx_seq_one_letter_code
_entity_poly.pdbx_strand_id
1 'polypeptide(L)'
;MLGTLILYLNHPSKVSISQVAITGIATTFAIGISGYIGAYVSEKAESRLSQIEIDKAMLMERVEIKGADNNEHEEKEEDKKNSQISQPPAEEEHLAELEQALILRNSDKKLKMLALEYPYPFIEEDEVESLIEDAEKFSNFILAVTEGISPAIGSIFGLIPFFFGVINMTVFIISFLIEFVILFTLGYFLGKVSQEGKIKYGLMMVLAGFLTAIIPLLFRR
;
A
#
# COMPACT_ATOMS: atom_id res chain seq x y z
N MET A 1 -5.50 17.82 -18.76
CA MET A 1 -4.72 19.01 -19.20
C MET A 1 -3.49 18.71 -20.05
N LEU A 2 -2.49 17.97 -19.57
CA LEU A 2 -1.19 17.85 -20.25
C LEU A 2 -1.25 17.43 -21.74
N GLY A 3 -2.06 16.42 -22.08
CA GLY A 3 -2.20 15.97 -23.48
C GLY A 3 -2.81 17.02 -24.42
N THR A 4 -3.77 17.83 -23.95
CA THR A 4 -4.37 18.91 -24.74
C THR A 4 -3.47 20.15 -24.84
N LEU A 5 -2.61 20.41 -23.83
CA LEU A 5 -1.52 21.38 -23.96
C LEU A 5 -0.55 20.97 -25.07
N ILE A 6 -0.15 19.71 -25.13
CA ILE A 6 0.80 19.22 -26.15
C ILE A 6 0.19 19.31 -27.56
N LEU A 7 -1.10 18.98 -27.70
CA LEU A 7 -1.82 19.15 -28.98
C LEU A 7 -1.92 20.63 -29.36
N TYR A 8 -2.14 21.53 -28.40
CA TYR A 8 -2.13 22.98 -28.60
C TYR A 8 -0.77 23.52 -29.06
N LEU A 9 0.32 23.07 -28.45
CA LEU A 9 1.69 23.47 -28.80
C LEU A 9 2.10 23.04 -30.22
N ASN A 10 1.62 21.89 -30.69
CA ASN A 10 1.93 21.39 -32.04
C ASN A 10 0.94 21.93 -33.10
N HIS A 11 -0.35 22.05 -32.77
CA HIS A 11 -1.44 22.39 -33.69
C HIS A 11 -2.53 23.26 -33.02
N PRO A 12 -2.27 24.56 -32.76
CA PRO A 12 -3.17 25.40 -31.96
C PRO A 12 -4.57 25.57 -32.58
N SER A 13 -4.69 25.50 -33.91
CA SER A 13 -5.97 25.59 -34.64
C SER A 13 -6.83 24.32 -34.61
N LYS A 14 -6.34 23.21 -34.03
CA LYS A 14 -7.08 21.94 -33.92
C LYS A 14 -7.67 21.66 -32.54
N VAL A 15 -7.43 22.55 -31.56
CA VAL A 15 -7.90 22.38 -30.17
C VAL A 15 -9.24 23.07 -29.97
N SER A 16 -10.25 22.30 -29.57
CA SER A 16 -11.60 22.78 -29.25
C SER A 16 -11.92 22.61 -27.76
N ILE A 17 -12.76 23.49 -27.19
CA ILE A 17 -13.09 23.45 -25.75
C ILE A 17 -13.67 22.08 -25.37
N SER A 18 -14.49 21.49 -26.24
CA SER A 18 -15.04 20.15 -26.06
C SER A 18 -13.98 19.07 -25.85
N GLN A 19 -12.81 19.16 -26.49
CA GLN A 19 -11.72 18.19 -26.27
C GLN A 19 -11.07 18.38 -24.90
N VAL A 20 -10.89 19.63 -24.45
CA VAL A 20 -10.34 19.94 -23.11
C VAL A 20 -11.33 19.49 -22.03
N ALA A 21 -12.63 19.76 -22.21
CA ALA A 21 -13.69 19.32 -21.31
C ALA A 21 -13.80 17.78 -21.25
N ILE A 22 -13.89 17.10 -22.40
CA ILE A 22 -14.00 15.63 -22.44
C ILE A 22 -12.77 14.96 -21.84
N THR A 23 -11.55 15.39 -22.22
CA THR A 23 -10.32 14.80 -21.64
C THR A 23 -10.17 15.13 -20.16
N GLY A 24 -10.56 16.32 -19.72
CA GLY A 24 -10.59 16.71 -18.31
C GLY A 24 -11.52 15.83 -17.49
N ILE A 25 -12.80 15.78 -17.86
CA ILE A 25 -13.83 14.99 -17.19
C ILE A 25 -13.48 13.50 -17.19
N ALA A 26 -13.00 12.95 -18.32
CA ALA A 26 -12.52 11.58 -18.38
C ALA A 26 -11.34 11.31 -17.44
N THR A 27 -10.41 12.28 -17.31
CA THR A 27 -9.31 12.20 -16.33
C THR A 27 -9.84 12.22 -14.89
N THR A 28 -10.81 13.08 -14.59
CA THR A 28 -11.46 13.16 -13.27
C THR A 28 -12.11 11.84 -12.86
N PHE A 29 -12.90 11.23 -13.76
CA PHE A 29 -13.51 9.93 -13.53
C PHE A 29 -12.47 8.80 -13.40
N ALA A 30 -11.45 8.78 -14.25
CA ALA A 30 -10.39 7.78 -14.19
C ALA A 30 -9.63 7.85 -12.86
N ILE A 31 -9.23 9.05 -12.42
CA ILE A 31 -8.60 9.29 -11.11
C ILE A 31 -9.52 8.79 -10.00
N GLY A 32 -10.78 9.25 -9.95
CA GLY A 32 -11.67 8.90 -8.83
C GLY A 32 -11.99 7.41 -8.72
N ILE A 33 -12.17 6.71 -9.85
CA ILE A 33 -12.36 5.25 -9.87
C ILE A 33 -11.07 4.53 -9.46
N SER A 34 -9.91 4.98 -9.94
CA SER A 34 -8.62 4.36 -9.59
C SER A 34 -8.23 4.56 -8.12
N GLY A 35 -8.51 5.73 -7.53
CA GLY A 35 -8.28 6.02 -6.12
C GLY A 35 -9.19 5.17 -5.21
N TYR A 36 -10.49 5.13 -5.52
CA TYR A 36 -11.45 4.30 -4.79
C TYR A 36 -11.07 2.80 -4.80
N ILE A 37 -10.83 2.23 -5.99
CA ILE A 37 -10.50 0.81 -6.10
C ILE A 37 -9.12 0.53 -5.49
N GLY A 38 -8.13 1.40 -5.72
CA GLY A 38 -6.77 1.25 -5.20
C GLY A 38 -6.73 1.25 -3.68
N ALA A 39 -7.34 2.25 -3.03
CA ALA A 39 -7.40 2.34 -1.58
C ALA A 39 -8.17 1.17 -0.97
N TYR A 40 -9.37 0.84 -1.48
CA TYR A 40 -10.18 -0.28 -0.95
C TYR A 40 -9.44 -1.63 -1.02
N VAL A 41 -8.75 -1.90 -2.13
CA VAL A 41 -8.00 -3.15 -2.33
C VAL A 41 -6.72 -3.18 -1.50
N SER A 42 -6.02 -2.05 -1.35
CA SER A 42 -4.83 -1.95 -0.49
C SER A 42 -5.20 -2.19 0.97
N GLU A 43 -6.19 -1.46 1.48
CA GLU A 43 -6.60 -1.54 2.88
C GLU A 43 -7.09 -2.96 3.24
N LYS A 44 -7.98 -3.57 2.43
CA LYS A 44 -8.46 -4.94 2.71
C LYS A 44 -7.42 -6.03 2.39
N ALA A 45 -6.26 -5.69 1.84
CA ALA A 45 -5.09 -6.58 1.82
C ALA A 45 -4.28 -6.45 3.12
N GLU A 46 -4.02 -5.23 3.59
CA GLU A 46 -3.29 -4.94 4.83
C GLU A 46 -4.02 -5.48 6.06
N SER A 47 -5.33 -5.22 6.18
CA SER A 47 -6.25 -5.84 7.15
C SER A 47 -6.05 -7.34 7.33
N ARG A 48 -6.04 -8.08 6.21
CA ARG A 48 -5.93 -9.55 6.20
C ARG A 48 -4.54 -10.04 6.55
N LEU A 49 -3.50 -9.30 6.16
CA LEU A 49 -2.12 -9.63 6.53
C LEU A 49 -1.89 -9.43 8.03
N SER A 50 -2.46 -8.37 8.62
CA SER A 50 -2.38 -8.11 10.06
C SER A 50 -3.05 -9.23 10.89
N GLN A 51 -4.23 -9.70 10.49
CA GLN A 51 -4.89 -10.86 11.12
C GLN A 51 -4.00 -12.12 11.07
N ILE A 52 -3.45 -12.46 9.89
CA ILE A 52 -2.58 -13.64 9.70
C ILE A 52 -1.26 -13.52 10.49
N GLU A 53 -0.74 -12.30 10.68
CA GLU A 53 0.45 -12.07 11.51
C GLU A 53 0.17 -12.32 13.01
N ILE A 54 -0.98 -11.86 13.51
CA ILE A 54 -1.43 -12.10 14.89
C ILE A 54 -1.68 -13.60 15.10
N ASP A 55 -2.39 -14.29 14.19
CA ASP A 55 -2.60 -15.75 14.22
C ASP A 55 -1.26 -16.51 14.31
N LYS A 56 -0.28 -16.10 13.52
CA LYS A 56 1.05 -16.72 13.50
C LYS A 56 1.82 -16.47 14.79
N ALA A 57 1.73 -15.28 15.36
CA ALA A 57 2.34 -14.94 16.65
C ALA A 57 1.73 -15.78 17.80
N MET A 58 0.39 -15.86 17.87
CA MET A 58 -0.32 -16.69 18.85
C MET A 58 0.03 -18.18 18.73
N LEU A 59 0.27 -18.69 17.52
CA LEU A 59 0.77 -20.05 17.33
C LEU A 59 2.21 -20.22 17.85
N MET A 60 3.09 -19.25 17.59
CA MET A 60 4.49 -19.30 18.04
C MET A 60 4.60 -19.26 19.57
N GLU A 61 3.82 -18.43 20.25
CA GLU A 61 3.74 -18.39 21.71
C GLU A 61 3.30 -19.75 22.30
N ARG A 62 2.27 -20.39 21.72
CA ARG A 62 1.88 -21.75 22.13
C ARG A 62 2.95 -22.82 21.84
N VAL A 63 3.74 -22.68 20.77
CA VAL A 63 4.86 -23.58 20.45
C VAL A 63 5.97 -23.46 21.50
N GLU A 64 6.23 -22.25 22.00
CA GLU A 64 7.23 -22.00 23.05
C GLU A 64 6.76 -22.53 24.41
N ILE A 65 5.51 -22.23 24.82
CA ILE A 65 4.93 -22.73 26.08
C ILE A 65 4.87 -24.26 26.11
N LYS A 66 4.34 -24.90 25.05
CA LYS A 66 4.32 -26.38 24.94
C LYS A 66 5.73 -26.97 24.71
N GLY A 67 6.70 -26.14 24.29
CA GLY A 67 8.12 -26.51 24.27
C GLY A 67 8.70 -26.60 25.68
N ALA A 68 8.42 -25.63 26.55
CA ALA A 68 8.89 -25.63 27.93
C ALA A 68 8.32 -26.83 28.74
N ASP A 69 7.02 -27.09 28.58
CA ASP A 69 6.32 -28.24 29.19
C ASP A 69 6.90 -29.59 28.72
N ASN A 70 7.19 -29.73 27.42
CA ASN A 70 7.89 -30.89 26.87
C ASN A 70 9.31 -31.06 27.43
N ASN A 71 10.06 -29.97 27.63
CA ASN A 71 11.45 -30.04 28.11
C ASN A 71 11.53 -30.62 29.53
N GLU A 72 10.56 -30.33 30.40
CA GLU A 72 10.48 -30.97 31.73
C GLU A 72 10.29 -32.49 31.64
N HIS A 73 9.78 -33.01 30.52
CA HIS A 73 9.68 -34.44 30.26
C HIS A 73 10.91 -35.01 29.52
N GLU A 74 11.48 -34.29 28.55
CA GLU A 74 12.62 -34.74 27.73
C GLU A 74 13.96 -34.76 28.53
N GLU A 75 14.15 -33.88 29.52
CA GLU A 75 15.28 -33.97 30.48
C GLU A 75 15.35 -35.32 31.22
N LYS A 76 14.23 -36.06 31.28
CA LYS A 76 14.16 -37.38 31.94
C LYS A 76 14.46 -38.56 31.00
N GLU A 77 14.66 -38.32 29.70
CA GLU A 77 14.99 -39.36 28.70
C GLU A 77 16.37 -39.20 28.03
N GLU A 78 16.92 -37.99 27.86
CA GLU A 78 18.22 -37.80 27.20
C GLU A 78 19.40 -38.48 27.92
N ASP A 79 19.32 -38.59 29.26
CA ASP A 79 20.35 -39.16 30.15
C ASP A 79 20.66 -40.66 29.89
N LYS A 80 19.93 -41.29 28.95
CA LYS A 80 20.15 -42.68 28.48
C LYS A 80 20.82 -42.83 27.12
N LYS A 81 21.00 -41.76 26.32
CA LYS A 81 21.36 -41.91 24.90
C LYS A 81 22.77 -41.43 24.53
N ASN A 82 23.47 -40.72 25.43
CA ASN A 82 24.80 -40.17 25.17
C ASN A 82 25.93 -41.22 25.28
N SER A 83 25.95 -42.19 24.37
CA SER A 83 27.08 -43.12 24.23
C SER A 83 27.24 -43.73 22.83
N GLN A 84 27.57 -42.92 21.80
CA GLN A 84 28.65 -43.23 20.83
C GLN A 84 28.89 -42.19 19.71
N ILE A 85 30.18 -41.89 19.46
CA ILE A 85 30.84 -41.45 18.20
C ILE A 85 30.76 -39.94 17.82
N SER A 86 31.78 -39.22 18.28
CA SER A 86 32.81 -38.43 17.54
C SER A 86 32.54 -37.67 16.22
N GLN A 87 33.12 -36.46 16.17
CA GLN A 87 33.24 -35.45 15.08
C GLN A 87 34.57 -35.50 14.28
N PRO A 88 34.79 -34.64 13.25
CA PRO A 88 33.86 -34.02 12.28
C PRO A 88 34.23 -34.48 10.84
N PRO A 89 34.87 -33.75 9.86
CA PRO A 89 35.25 -32.33 9.65
C PRO A 89 34.76 -31.68 8.30
N ALA A 90 35.17 -30.44 8.05
CA ALA A 90 35.43 -29.83 6.73
C ALA A 90 34.29 -29.43 5.77
N GLU A 91 33.01 -29.55 6.13
CA GLU A 91 31.87 -28.96 5.39
C GLU A 91 31.11 -27.89 6.20
N GLU A 92 31.76 -27.30 7.21
CA GLU A 92 31.12 -26.56 8.32
C GLU A 92 30.24 -25.36 7.91
N GLU A 93 30.53 -24.66 6.80
CA GLU A 93 29.74 -23.50 6.36
C GLU A 93 28.39 -23.93 5.74
N HIS A 94 28.40 -24.91 4.82
CA HIS A 94 27.17 -25.48 4.26
C HIS A 94 26.45 -26.39 5.25
N LEU A 95 27.15 -27.09 6.15
CA LEU A 95 26.51 -27.86 7.23
C LEU A 95 25.83 -26.94 8.24
N ALA A 96 26.41 -25.79 8.59
CA ALA A 96 25.72 -24.80 9.44
C ALA A 96 24.47 -24.22 8.76
N GLU A 97 24.52 -23.96 7.44
CA GLU A 97 23.33 -23.55 6.66
C GLU A 97 22.28 -24.66 6.60
N LEU A 98 22.69 -25.92 6.41
CA LEU A 98 21.80 -27.08 6.40
C LEU A 98 21.21 -27.40 7.78
N GLU A 99 21.96 -27.26 8.87
CA GLU A 99 21.45 -27.39 10.24
C GLU A 99 20.44 -26.28 10.55
N GLN A 100 20.74 -25.02 10.21
CA GLN A 100 19.79 -23.91 10.34
C GLN A 100 18.52 -24.17 9.50
N ALA A 101 18.66 -24.62 8.25
CA ALA A 101 17.55 -24.97 7.39
C ALA A 101 16.76 -26.19 7.90
N LEU A 102 17.41 -27.16 8.54
CA LEU A 102 16.76 -28.31 9.18
C LEU A 102 16.02 -27.91 10.44
N ILE A 103 16.58 -27.02 11.28
CA ILE A 103 15.93 -26.44 12.45
C ILE A 103 14.70 -25.65 12.03
N LEU A 104 14.83 -24.72 11.07
CA LEU A 104 13.71 -23.97 10.49
C LEU A 104 12.63 -24.91 9.93
N ARG A 105 13.01 -25.93 9.17
CA ARG A 105 12.10 -26.93 8.59
C ARG A 105 11.44 -27.83 9.63
N ASN A 106 12.09 -28.11 10.76
CA ASN A 106 11.47 -28.83 11.88
C ASN A 106 10.52 -27.91 12.66
N SER A 107 10.85 -26.63 12.83
CA SER A 107 9.95 -25.64 13.41
C SER A 107 8.71 -25.43 12.54
N ASP A 108 8.85 -25.31 11.22
CA ASP A 108 7.72 -25.26 10.27
C ASP A 108 6.88 -26.54 10.33
N LYS A 109 7.50 -27.72 10.44
CA LYS A 109 6.79 -28.98 10.68
C LYS A 109 6.05 -28.98 12.02
N LYS A 110 6.66 -28.49 13.10
CA LYS A 110 6.07 -28.44 14.44
C LYS A 110 4.89 -27.47 14.47
N LEU A 111 5.02 -26.27 13.87
CA LEU A 111 3.90 -25.35 13.62
C LEU A 111 2.79 -26.02 12.81
N LYS A 112 3.13 -26.69 11.70
CA LYS A 112 2.13 -27.30 10.81
C LYS A 112 1.47 -28.54 11.42
N MET A 113 2.15 -29.27 12.30
CA MET A 113 1.54 -30.32 13.12
C MET A 113 0.63 -29.71 14.18
N LEU A 114 1.05 -28.64 14.88
CA LEU A 114 0.23 -27.99 15.91
C LEU A 114 -1.01 -27.30 15.32
N ALA A 115 -0.94 -26.75 14.11
CA ALA A 115 -2.09 -26.24 13.36
C ALA A 115 -3.01 -27.34 12.78
N LEU A 116 -2.65 -28.62 12.94
CA LEU A 116 -3.48 -29.79 12.63
C LEU A 116 -3.90 -30.56 13.90
N GLU A 117 -3.16 -30.43 15.00
CA GLU A 117 -3.46 -30.97 16.34
C GLU A 117 -4.48 -30.08 17.07
N TYR A 118 -4.34 -28.76 16.91
CA TYR A 118 -5.37 -27.75 17.14
C TYR A 118 -5.82 -27.20 15.78
N PRO A 119 -6.64 -27.95 15.01
CA PRO A 119 -7.22 -27.42 13.79
C PRO A 119 -8.17 -26.30 14.18
N TYR A 120 -7.85 -25.06 13.79
CA TYR A 120 -8.56 -23.85 14.21
C TYR A 120 -10.09 -24.03 14.19
N PRO A 121 -10.77 -24.07 15.35
CA PRO A 121 -12.10 -23.51 15.41
C PRO A 121 -11.93 -22.01 15.17
N PHE A 122 -12.61 -21.49 14.14
CA PHE A 122 -12.92 -20.07 14.11
C PHE A 122 -13.68 -19.75 15.40
N ILE A 123 -13.33 -18.66 16.10
CA ILE A 123 -13.99 -18.36 17.36
C ILE A 123 -15.40 -17.86 17.03
N GLU A 124 -16.44 -18.57 17.48
CA GLU A 124 -17.82 -18.04 17.52
C GLU A 124 -17.93 -17.00 18.65
N GLU A 125 -17.14 -15.92 18.58
CA GLU A 125 -17.36 -14.65 19.30
C GLU A 125 -18.27 -13.75 18.43
N ASP A 126 -19.40 -14.34 18.02
CA ASP A 126 -20.28 -13.94 16.91
C ASP A 126 -20.67 -12.45 16.87
N GLU A 127 -20.68 -11.76 18.00
CA GLU A 127 -21.12 -10.38 18.13
C GLU A 127 -19.96 -9.36 18.19
N VAL A 128 -18.78 -9.71 18.74
CA VAL A 128 -17.69 -8.73 18.92
C VAL A 128 -16.74 -8.71 17.73
N GLU A 129 -16.34 -9.87 17.22
CA GLU A 129 -15.44 -9.95 16.07
C GLU A 129 -16.14 -9.46 14.78
N SER A 130 -17.44 -9.71 14.64
CA SER A 130 -18.27 -9.16 13.56
C SER A 130 -18.37 -7.63 13.61
N LEU A 131 -18.56 -7.03 14.79
CA LEU A 131 -18.54 -5.58 14.98
C LEU A 131 -17.18 -4.95 14.62
N ILE A 132 -16.07 -5.64 14.90
CA ILE A 132 -14.73 -5.17 14.52
C ILE A 132 -14.53 -5.27 13.00
N GLU A 133 -14.88 -6.41 12.37
CA GLU A 133 -14.71 -6.55 10.92
C GLU A 133 -15.65 -5.63 10.12
N ASP A 134 -16.84 -5.30 10.64
CA ASP A 134 -17.75 -4.33 10.03
C ASP A 134 -17.31 -2.87 10.25
N ALA A 135 -16.74 -2.54 11.41
CA ALA A 135 -16.11 -1.24 11.63
C ALA A 135 -14.89 -1.05 10.71
N GLU A 136 -14.10 -2.10 10.49
CA GLU A 136 -13.03 -2.12 9.50
C GLU A 136 -13.58 -1.93 8.07
N LYS A 137 -14.52 -2.76 7.60
CA LYS A 137 -15.16 -2.60 6.28
C LYS A 137 -15.68 -1.18 6.06
N PHE A 138 -16.28 -0.57 7.08
CA PHE A 138 -16.76 0.81 7.04
C PHE A 138 -15.62 1.82 6.95
N SER A 139 -14.56 1.69 7.77
CA SER A 139 -13.35 2.52 7.70
C SER A 139 -12.73 2.47 6.30
N ASN A 140 -12.49 1.26 5.79
CA ASN A 140 -11.87 1.00 4.50
C ASN A 140 -12.72 1.55 3.34
N PHE A 141 -14.06 1.51 3.47
CA PHE A 141 -14.98 2.15 2.52
C PHE A 141 -14.91 3.68 2.57
N ILE A 142 -14.93 4.30 3.76
CA ILE A 142 -14.86 5.77 3.90
C ILE A 142 -13.49 6.29 3.42
N LEU A 143 -12.40 5.58 3.70
CA LEU A 143 -11.06 5.86 3.18
C LEU A 143 -11.05 5.82 1.64
N ALA A 144 -11.58 4.76 1.04
CA ALA A 144 -11.67 4.61 -0.41
C ALA A 144 -12.53 5.69 -1.07
N VAL A 145 -13.69 6.04 -0.49
CA VAL A 145 -14.51 7.17 -0.95
C VAL A 145 -13.72 8.49 -0.88
N THR A 146 -12.94 8.70 0.18
CA THR A 146 -12.14 9.91 0.37
C THR A 146 -11.02 10.04 -0.66
N GLU A 147 -10.23 8.97 -0.87
CA GLU A 147 -9.14 8.93 -1.86
C GLU A 147 -9.63 8.92 -3.32
N GLY A 148 -10.85 8.42 -3.58
CA GLY A 148 -11.50 8.61 -4.89
C GLY A 148 -11.95 10.05 -5.12
N ILE A 149 -12.70 10.63 -4.18
CA ILE A 149 -13.39 11.91 -4.40
C ILE A 149 -12.45 13.12 -4.25
N SER A 150 -11.52 13.11 -3.29
CA SER A 150 -10.68 14.28 -2.99
C SER A 150 -9.78 14.70 -4.17
N PRO A 151 -8.98 13.82 -4.81
CA PRO A 151 -8.15 14.18 -5.96
C PRO A 151 -9.00 14.47 -7.21
N ALA A 152 -10.14 13.78 -7.38
CA ALA A 152 -11.08 14.03 -8.47
C ALA A 152 -11.64 15.47 -8.40
N ILE A 153 -12.11 15.91 -7.22
CA ILE A 153 -12.53 17.31 -6.99
C ILE A 153 -11.38 18.28 -7.28
N GLY A 154 -10.16 17.98 -6.82
CA GLY A 154 -8.96 18.78 -7.14
C GLY A 154 -8.75 19.00 -8.64
N SER A 155 -8.95 17.95 -9.46
CA SER A 155 -8.83 18.04 -10.93
C SER A 155 -9.91 18.91 -11.59
N ILE A 156 -11.10 19.06 -10.98
CA ILE A 156 -12.17 19.92 -11.49
C ILE A 156 -11.78 21.41 -11.35
N PHE A 157 -11.07 21.79 -10.28
CA PHE A 157 -10.59 23.17 -10.12
C PHE A 157 -9.60 23.58 -11.24
N GLY A 158 -8.77 22.65 -11.72
CA GLY A 158 -7.90 22.87 -12.89
C GLY A 158 -8.66 23.14 -14.19
N LEU A 159 -9.91 22.68 -14.33
CA LEU A 159 -10.76 22.91 -15.50
C LEU A 159 -11.44 24.28 -15.52
N ILE A 160 -11.57 24.97 -14.38
CA ILE A 160 -12.34 26.22 -14.23
C ILE A 160 -11.99 27.28 -15.30
N PRO A 161 -10.71 27.59 -15.61
CA PRO A 161 -10.38 28.64 -16.58
C PRO A 161 -10.89 28.36 -18.01
N PHE A 162 -11.14 27.10 -18.38
CA PHE A 162 -11.62 26.73 -19.71
C PHE A 162 -13.15 26.85 -19.88
N PHE A 163 -13.92 26.90 -18.79
CA PHE A 163 -15.38 27.13 -18.86
C PHE A 163 -15.73 28.53 -19.41
N PHE A 164 -14.78 29.47 -19.37
CA PHE A 164 -14.92 30.80 -19.99
C PHE A 164 -14.82 30.79 -21.53
N GLY A 165 -14.65 29.61 -22.16
CA GLY A 165 -14.72 29.46 -23.62
C GLY A 165 -13.48 29.93 -24.40
N VAL A 166 -12.42 30.36 -23.70
CA VAL A 166 -11.19 30.88 -24.31
C VAL A 166 -10.09 29.83 -24.28
N ILE A 167 -9.46 29.57 -25.44
CA ILE A 167 -8.25 28.74 -25.55
C ILE A 167 -7.08 29.63 -25.95
N ASN A 168 -6.20 29.91 -25.01
CA ASN A 168 -4.89 30.52 -25.28
C ASN A 168 -3.85 30.01 -24.29
N MET A 169 -2.57 30.27 -24.55
CA MET A 169 -1.46 29.85 -23.69
C MET A 169 -1.61 30.35 -22.24
N THR A 170 -2.15 31.55 -22.05
CA THR A 170 -2.38 32.15 -20.72
C THR A 170 -3.41 31.36 -19.90
N VAL A 171 -4.50 30.89 -20.52
CA VAL A 171 -5.53 30.05 -19.86
C VAL A 171 -4.93 28.71 -19.42
N PHE A 172 -4.08 28.07 -20.25
CA PHE A 172 -3.31 26.90 -19.82
C PHE A 172 -2.41 27.21 -18.62
N ILE A 173 -1.63 28.29 -18.67
CA ILE A 173 -0.72 28.70 -17.57
C ILE A 173 -1.48 28.95 -16.26
N ILE A 174 -2.62 29.65 -16.31
CA ILE A 174 -3.48 29.89 -15.14
C ILE A 174 -4.02 28.56 -14.58
N SER A 175 -4.41 27.63 -15.44
CA SER A 175 -4.94 26.32 -15.04
C SER A 175 -3.88 25.48 -14.33
N PHE A 176 -2.66 25.39 -14.88
CA PHE A 176 -1.54 24.71 -14.22
C PHE A 176 -1.11 25.42 -12.93
N LEU A 177 -1.20 26.75 -12.85
CA LEU A 177 -0.93 27.48 -11.60
C LEU A 177 -1.93 27.11 -10.50
N ILE A 178 -3.22 26.95 -10.84
CA ILE A 178 -4.25 26.45 -9.91
C ILE A 178 -3.95 25.02 -9.49
N GLU A 179 -3.64 24.12 -10.43
CA GLU A 179 -3.26 22.73 -10.14
C GLU A 179 -2.02 22.66 -9.21
N PHE A 180 -0.97 23.46 -9.46
CA PHE A 180 0.22 23.50 -8.60
C PHE A 180 -0.03 24.11 -7.22
N VAL A 181 -0.90 25.12 -7.10
CA VAL A 181 -1.31 25.66 -5.78
C VAL A 181 -2.05 24.58 -4.98
N ILE A 182 -2.97 23.85 -5.61
CA ILE A 182 -3.70 22.74 -4.96
C ILE A 182 -2.74 21.62 -4.54
N LEU A 183 -1.82 21.20 -5.42
CA LEU A 183 -0.78 20.20 -5.09
C LEU A 183 0.13 20.66 -3.94
N PHE A 184 0.53 21.94 -3.91
CA PHE A 184 1.32 22.49 -2.82
C PHE A 184 0.54 22.50 -1.49
N THR A 185 -0.73 22.92 -1.51
CA THR A 185 -1.61 22.90 -0.33
C THR A 185 -1.86 21.48 0.18
N LEU A 186 -2.06 20.51 -0.72
CA LEU A 186 -2.22 19.09 -0.36
C LEU A 186 -0.94 18.51 0.24
N GLY A 187 0.23 18.77 -0.36
CA GLY A 187 1.52 18.36 0.19
C GLY A 187 1.84 19.04 1.52
N TYR A 188 1.50 20.32 1.69
CA TYR A 188 1.60 21.03 2.97
C TYR A 188 0.69 20.39 4.04
N PHE A 189 -0.52 19.99 3.68
CA PHE A 189 -1.44 19.30 4.57
C PHE A 189 -0.90 17.92 4.98
N LEU A 190 -0.43 17.11 4.02
CA LEU A 190 0.22 15.81 4.30
C LEU A 190 1.41 15.98 5.25
N GLY A 191 2.34 16.90 4.95
CA GLY A 191 3.47 17.17 5.83
C GLY A 191 3.07 17.71 7.21
N LYS A 192 1.90 18.34 7.36
CA LYS A 192 1.35 18.72 8.68
C LYS A 192 0.81 17.50 9.44
N VAL A 193 0.16 16.55 8.76
CA VAL A 193 -0.40 15.33 9.36
C VAL A 193 0.71 14.36 9.76
N SER A 194 1.69 14.11 8.88
CA SER A 194 2.85 13.23 9.12
C SER A 194 3.90 13.77 10.10
N GLN A 195 3.59 14.85 10.83
CA GLN A 195 4.50 15.58 11.75
C GLN A 195 5.86 15.99 11.14
N GLU A 196 5.89 16.15 9.82
CA GLU A 196 7.11 16.26 9.02
C GLU A 196 7.34 17.70 8.51
N GLY A 197 8.35 17.88 7.66
CA GLY A 197 8.63 19.15 7.00
C GLY A 197 7.49 19.57 6.06
N LYS A 198 6.50 20.32 6.56
CA LYS A 198 5.32 20.83 5.82
C LYS A 198 5.68 21.42 4.44
N ILE A 199 6.71 22.27 4.40
CA ILE A 199 7.19 22.92 3.16
C ILE A 199 7.95 21.93 2.26
N LYS A 200 8.70 20.97 2.84
CA LYS A 200 9.37 19.88 2.12
C LYS A 200 8.34 19.03 1.36
N TYR A 201 7.26 18.58 2.01
CA TYR A 201 6.21 17.80 1.35
C TYR A 201 5.42 18.62 0.31
N GLY A 202 5.09 19.87 0.60
CA GLY A 202 4.48 20.79 -0.39
C GLY A 202 5.33 20.95 -1.66
N LEU A 203 6.63 21.15 -1.50
CA LEU A 203 7.56 21.29 -2.62
C LEU A 203 7.80 19.96 -3.35
N MET A 204 7.88 18.83 -2.63
CA MET A 204 8.01 17.49 -3.24
C MET A 204 6.79 17.13 -4.09
N MET A 205 5.56 17.47 -3.67
CA MET A 205 4.35 17.29 -4.48
C MET A 205 4.38 18.13 -5.77
N VAL A 206 4.80 19.39 -5.69
CA VAL A 206 4.94 20.26 -6.88
C VAL A 206 6.02 19.74 -7.83
N LEU A 207 7.17 19.29 -7.30
CA LEU A 207 8.24 18.67 -8.09
C LEU A 207 7.76 17.37 -8.77
N ALA A 208 7.01 16.52 -8.07
CA ALA A 208 6.41 15.31 -8.65
C ALA A 208 5.43 15.65 -9.80
N GLY A 209 4.65 16.71 -9.66
CA GLY A 209 3.81 17.26 -10.74
C GLY A 209 4.62 17.69 -11.97
N PHE A 210 5.73 18.40 -11.77
CA PHE A 210 6.65 18.75 -12.86
C PHE A 210 7.30 17.53 -13.52
N LEU A 211 7.73 16.53 -12.74
CA LEU A 211 8.30 15.28 -13.28
C LEU A 211 7.26 14.52 -14.12
N THR A 212 6.01 14.42 -13.64
CA THR A 212 4.90 13.81 -14.39
C THR A 212 4.63 14.58 -15.69
N ALA A 213 4.72 15.92 -15.68
CA ALA A 213 4.53 16.74 -16.88
C ALA A 213 5.63 16.55 -17.94
N ILE A 214 6.85 16.16 -17.56
CA ILE A 214 7.96 15.89 -18.49
C ILE A 214 7.67 14.64 -19.34
N ILE A 215 7.02 13.61 -18.79
CA ILE A 215 6.84 12.32 -19.50
C ILE A 215 6.02 12.48 -20.81
N PRO A 216 4.81 13.10 -20.82
CA PRO A 216 4.10 13.40 -22.07
C PRO A 216 4.87 14.35 -22.98
N LEU A 217 5.62 15.32 -22.41
CA LEU A 217 6.35 16.32 -23.18
C LEU A 217 7.60 15.74 -23.88
N LEU A 218 8.18 14.66 -23.35
CA LEU A 218 9.24 13.87 -23.99
C LEU A 218 8.71 13.12 -25.22
N PHE A 219 7.49 12.57 -25.13
CA PHE A 219 6.81 11.84 -26.21
C PHE A 219 6.23 12.76 -27.32
N ARG A 220 6.51 14.07 -27.26
CA ARG A 220 6.12 15.06 -28.27
C ARG A 220 7.05 15.11 -29.50
N ARG A 221 8.22 14.46 -29.41
CA ARG A 221 9.34 14.59 -30.35
C ARG A 221 9.17 13.75 -31.61
#